data_AF-A0A640TSQ0-F1
#
_entry.id   AF-A0A640TSQ0-F1
#
_cell.length_a   1.000
_cell.length_b   1.000
_cell.length_c   1.000
_cell.angle_alpha   90.00
_cell.angle_beta   90.00
_cell.angle_gamma   90.00
#
_symmetry.space_group_name_H-M   'P 1'
#
loop_
_entity.id
_entity.type
_entity.pdbx_description
1 polymer ?
#
loop_
_entity_poly.entity_id
_entity_poly.type
_entity_poly.pdbx_seq_one_letter_code
_entity_poly.pdbx_strand_id
1 'polypeptide(L)'
;MKPAHPAAVALLAASALGLAAPSASARVEPDPMVAGQRVSISDGRQCAPARSAHASSRLFGSVLLRPGESGMAARARVAEGAAPGRYPVTIHCAPGGESFTETVTVRDGRVEGVNAAQAAGGLVLLALAAGAAFWLRRTVGGRS
;
A
#
# COMPACT_ATOMS: atom_id res chain seq x y z
N MET A 1 -15.12 -2.56 55.99
CA MET A 1 -14.38 -3.71 55.44
C MET A 1 -14.63 -3.77 53.94
N LYS A 2 -13.54 -3.92 53.15
CA LYS A 2 -13.38 -4.36 51.75
C LYS A 2 -14.46 -4.05 50.68
N PRO A 3 -14.07 -3.44 49.54
CA PRO A 3 -14.84 -3.50 48.30
C PRO A 3 -14.60 -4.85 47.61
N ALA A 4 -15.59 -5.37 46.89
CA ALA A 4 -15.42 -6.50 45.97
C ALA A 4 -16.09 -6.15 44.63
N HIS A 5 -15.27 -5.69 43.69
CA HIS A 5 -15.46 -5.91 42.25
C HIS A 5 -14.57 -7.12 41.87
N PRO A 6 -14.54 -7.66 40.63
CA PRO A 6 -15.35 -7.47 39.42
C PRO A 6 -15.69 -8.81 38.70
N ALA A 7 -16.31 -8.76 37.51
CA ALA A 7 -15.92 -9.49 36.28
C ALA A 7 -17.16 -9.65 35.37
N ALA A 8 -17.36 -8.74 34.42
CA ALA A 8 -16.80 -8.79 33.08
C ALA A 8 -17.47 -9.87 32.20
N VAL A 9 -18.59 -9.47 31.58
CA VAL A 9 -19.22 -10.17 30.45
C VAL A 9 -18.26 -10.08 29.26
N ALA A 10 -17.59 -11.18 28.94
CA ALA A 10 -16.78 -11.30 27.73
C ALA A 10 -17.69 -11.57 26.53
N LEU A 11 -18.11 -10.52 25.84
CA LEU A 11 -18.69 -10.62 24.49
C LEU A 11 -17.56 -10.90 23.50
N LEU A 12 -17.34 -12.17 23.18
CA LEU A 12 -16.50 -12.58 22.05
C LEU A 12 -17.28 -12.31 20.76
N ALA A 13 -17.16 -11.09 20.24
CA ALA A 13 -17.60 -10.78 18.88
C ALA A 13 -16.60 -11.42 17.89
N ALA A 14 -16.95 -12.59 17.38
CA ALA A 14 -16.27 -13.19 16.24
C ALA A 14 -16.60 -12.37 14.99
N SER A 15 -15.71 -11.45 14.62
CA SER A 15 -15.76 -10.78 13.33
C SER A 15 -15.40 -11.79 12.23
N ALA A 16 -16.41 -12.50 11.74
CA ALA A 16 -16.35 -13.17 10.46
C ALA A 16 -16.17 -12.10 9.38
N LEU A 17 -14.91 -11.80 9.03
CA LEU A 17 -14.57 -11.08 7.81
C LEU A 17 -14.95 -12.00 6.65
N GLY A 18 -16.19 -11.90 6.20
CA GLY A 18 -16.62 -12.51 4.95
C GLY A 18 -15.71 -11.98 3.84
N LEU A 19 -14.85 -12.85 3.31
CA LEU A 19 -14.08 -12.62 2.10
C LEU A 19 -15.10 -12.52 0.96
N ALA A 20 -15.64 -11.33 0.73
CA ALA A 20 -16.40 -11.05 -0.46
C ALA A 20 -15.50 -11.37 -1.66
N ALA A 21 -15.95 -12.31 -2.51
CA ALA A 21 -15.29 -12.60 -3.77
C ALA A 21 -15.03 -11.26 -4.50
N PRO A 22 -13.82 -11.02 -5.03
CA PRO A 22 -13.50 -9.75 -5.67
C PRO A 22 -14.51 -9.50 -6.77
N SER A 23 -15.33 -8.47 -6.59
CA SER A 23 -16.26 -8.00 -7.60
C SER A 23 -15.45 -7.69 -8.86
N ALA A 24 -15.93 -8.13 -10.02
CA ALA A 24 -15.34 -7.88 -11.33
C ALA A 24 -15.43 -6.38 -11.70
N SER A 25 -14.69 -5.55 -10.96
CA SER A 25 -14.67 -4.10 -11.10
C SER A 25 -13.30 -3.63 -11.55
N ALA A 26 -13.26 -2.65 -12.44
CA ALA A 26 -12.08 -1.83 -12.63
C ALA A 26 -11.52 -1.41 -11.26
N ARG A 27 -10.21 -1.52 -11.12
CA ARG A 27 -9.53 -1.31 -9.83
C ARG A 27 -8.14 -0.74 -10.02
N VAL A 28 -7.82 0.25 -9.20
CA VAL A 28 -6.46 0.78 -9.05
C VAL A 28 -5.98 0.57 -7.62
N GLU A 29 -4.88 -0.16 -7.46
CA GLU A 29 -4.33 -0.53 -6.15
C GLU A 29 -2.88 -0.09 -5.97
N PRO A 30 -2.50 0.39 -4.76
CA PRO A 30 -3.39 0.66 -3.63
C PRO A 30 -4.15 1.99 -3.81
N ASP A 31 -5.33 2.10 -3.20
CA ASP A 31 -6.07 3.36 -3.01
C ASP A 31 -6.46 3.46 -1.52
N PRO A 32 -6.06 4.50 -0.77
CA PRO A 32 -5.30 5.67 -1.18
C PRO A 32 -3.81 5.40 -1.51
N MET A 33 -3.23 6.25 -2.35
CA MET A 33 -1.82 6.23 -2.75
C MET A 33 -1.08 7.53 -2.41
N VAL A 34 0.25 7.53 -2.59
CA VAL A 34 1.11 8.71 -2.45
C VAL A 34 1.89 8.99 -3.73
N ALA A 35 2.44 10.19 -3.86
CA ALA A 35 3.27 10.56 -4.99
C ALA A 35 4.50 9.63 -5.12
N GLY A 36 4.87 9.30 -6.36
CA GLY A 36 5.99 8.39 -6.65
C GLY A 36 5.69 6.90 -6.41
N GLN A 37 4.48 6.53 -5.95
CA GLN A 37 4.12 5.15 -5.67
C GLN A 37 3.84 4.34 -6.93
N ARG A 38 4.21 3.06 -6.92
CA ARG A 38 3.81 2.11 -7.95
C ARG A 38 2.38 1.64 -7.68
N VAL A 39 1.55 1.68 -8.70
CA VAL A 39 0.15 1.23 -8.67
C VAL A 39 -0.06 0.10 -9.67
N SER A 40 -0.96 -0.80 -9.33
CA SER A 40 -1.53 -1.84 -10.18
C SER A 40 -2.87 -1.35 -10.69
N ILE A 41 -3.10 -1.45 -12.00
CA ILE A 41 -4.34 -1.07 -12.66
C ILE A 41 -4.92 -2.34 -13.27
N SER A 42 -6.19 -2.61 -13.04
CA SER A 42 -6.91 -3.76 -13.56
C SER A 42 -8.27 -3.31 -14.09
N ASP A 43 -8.73 -3.90 -15.19
CA ASP A 43 -10.09 -3.73 -15.68
C ASP A 43 -11.11 -4.61 -14.92
N GLY A 44 -10.65 -5.51 -14.04
CA GLY A 44 -11.51 -6.45 -13.33
C GLY A 44 -12.36 -7.32 -14.26
N ARG A 45 -11.86 -7.66 -15.45
CA ARG A 45 -12.57 -8.39 -16.53
C ARG A 45 -13.66 -7.59 -17.26
N GLN A 46 -13.78 -6.28 -17.02
CA GLN A 46 -14.77 -5.45 -17.71
C GLN A 46 -14.50 -5.32 -19.22
N CYS A 47 -13.23 -5.41 -19.65
CA CYS A 47 -12.89 -5.43 -21.06
C CYS A 47 -12.77 -6.85 -21.64
N ALA A 48 -13.29 -7.92 -21.02
CA ALA A 48 -13.24 -9.28 -21.58
C ALA A 48 -14.31 -9.43 -22.69
N PRO A 49 -13.97 -9.14 -23.97
CA PRO A 49 -13.03 -9.94 -24.78
C PRO A 49 -12.00 -9.12 -25.58
N ALA A 50 -11.76 -7.87 -25.20
CA ALA A 50 -10.85 -6.95 -25.87
C ALA A 50 -9.40 -7.48 -25.86
N ARG A 51 -8.73 -7.37 -27.02
CA ARG A 51 -7.29 -7.67 -27.16
C ARG A 51 -6.39 -6.54 -26.66
N SER A 52 -6.96 -5.37 -26.42
CA SER A 52 -6.26 -4.17 -25.98
C SER A 52 -7.18 -3.32 -25.13
N ALA A 53 -6.66 -2.78 -24.04
CA ALA A 53 -7.28 -1.73 -23.24
C ALA A 53 -6.18 -0.75 -22.81
N HIS A 54 -6.53 0.49 -22.53
CA HIS A 54 -5.57 1.46 -21.98
C HIS A 54 -6.23 2.29 -20.89
N ALA A 55 -5.47 2.58 -19.83
CA ALA A 55 -5.89 3.49 -18.79
C ALA A 55 -5.32 4.87 -19.06
N SER A 56 -6.06 5.91 -18.70
CA SER A 56 -5.63 7.30 -18.77
C SER A 56 -5.90 8.00 -17.44
N SER A 57 -4.92 8.75 -16.96
CA SER A 57 -5.06 9.63 -15.79
C SER A 57 -3.98 10.70 -15.79
N ARG A 58 -4.24 11.84 -15.13
CA ARG A 58 -3.20 12.85 -14.87
C ARG A 58 -2.09 12.34 -13.95
N LEU A 59 -2.34 11.26 -13.20
CA LEU A 59 -1.37 10.68 -12.28
C LEU A 59 -0.22 9.94 -12.98
N PHE A 60 -0.45 9.36 -14.16
CA PHE A 60 0.52 8.50 -14.84
C PHE A 60 0.48 8.55 -16.37
N GLY A 61 -0.33 9.46 -16.95
CA GLY A 61 -0.52 9.54 -18.39
C GLY A 61 -1.42 8.42 -18.93
N SER A 62 -1.15 7.97 -20.17
CA SER A 62 -1.82 6.81 -20.75
C SER A 62 -0.92 5.57 -20.70
N VAL A 63 -1.49 4.45 -20.23
CA VAL A 63 -0.78 3.19 -20.05
C VAL A 63 -1.57 2.05 -20.70
N LEU A 64 -0.91 1.24 -21.52
CA LEU A 64 -1.50 0.07 -22.14
C LEU A 64 -1.68 -1.06 -21.12
N LEU A 65 -2.90 -1.58 -21.00
CA LEU A 65 -3.20 -2.78 -20.25
C LEU A 65 -2.97 -4.00 -21.12
N ARG A 66 -2.43 -5.07 -20.52
CA ARG A 66 -2.18 -6.35 -21.18
C ARG A 66 -2.97 -7.46 -20.49
N PRO A 67 -3.28 -8.56 -21.20
CA PRO A 67 -3.94 -9.71 -20.57
C PRO A 67 -3.16 -10.23 -19.35
N GLY A 68 -3.88 -10.54 -18.28
CA GLY A 68 -3.40 -11.10 -17.02
C GLY A 68 -4.49 -11.96 -16.35
N GLU A 69 -4.23 -12.44 -15.13
CA GLU A 69 -5.08 -13.44 -14.44
C GLU A 69 -6.51 -12.98 -14.16
N SER A 70 -6.69 -11.68 -13.96
CA SER A 70 -7.97 -11.07 -13.58
C SER A 70 -8.53 -10.13 -14.65
N GLY A 71 -8.15 -10.33 -15.92
CA GLY A 71 -8.54 -9.48 -17.04
C GLY A 71 -7.34 -8.73 -17.63
N MET A 72 -7.56 -7.49 -18.06
CA MET A 72 -6.53 -6.60 -18.57
C MET A 72 -5.87 -5.84 -17.40
N ALA A 73 -4.54 -5.85 -17.32
CA ALA A 73 -3.81 -5.23 -16.23
C ALA A 73 -2.54 -4.47 -16.68
N ALA A 74 -2.14 -3.49 -15.88
CA ALA A 74 -0.90 -2.74 -16.04
C ALA A 74 -0.29 -2.35 -14.69
N ARG A 75 0.98 -1.95 -14.71
CA ARG A 75 1.60 -1.25 -13.58
C ARG A 75 2.04 0.13 -14.04
N ALA A 76 1.78 1.13 -13.20
CA ALA A 76 2.16 2.51 -13.45
C ALA A 76 2.80 3.11 -12.21
N ARG A 77 3.43 4.28 -12.37
CA ARG A 77 3.96 5.05 -11.25
C ARG A 77 3.24 6.38 -11.18
N VAL A 78 2.74 6.71 -10.00
CA VAL A 78 2.13 8.02 -9.72
C VAL A 78 3.21 9.08 -9.86
N ALA A 79 2.92 10.16 -10.57
CA ALA A 79 3.84 11.27 -10.77
C ALA A 79 4.37 11.81 -9.43
N GLU A 80 5.66 12.11 -9.39
CA GLU A 80 6.34 12.60 -8.16
C GLU A 80 5.78 13.94 -7.66
N GLY A 81 5.21 14.75 -8.56
CA GLY A 81 4.58 16.03 -8.25
C GLY A 81 3.06 15.98 -8.13
N ALA A 82 2.46 14.79 -8.00
CA ALA A 82 1.02 14.67 -7.82
C ALA A 82 0.58 15.30 -6.48
N ALA A 83 -0.30 16.30 -6.55
CA ALA A 83 -0.86 16.93 -5.35
C ALA A 83 -1.88 15.99 -4.67
N PRO A 84 -2.07 16.09 -3.35
CA PRO A 84 -3.15 15.39 -2.66
C PRO A 84 -4.50 15.76 -3.27
N GLY A 85 -5.38 14.77 -3.42
CA GLY A 85 -6.69 14.97 -4.03
C GLY A 85 -7.30 13.72 -4.62
N ARG A 86 -8.43 13.89 -5.31
CA ARG A 86 -9.14 12.83 -6.01
C ARG A 86 -8.89 12.95 -7.52
N TYR A 87 -8.57 11.83 -8.14
CA TYR A 87 -8.20 11.78 -9.55
C TYR A 87 -9.05 10.74 -10.27
N PRO A 88 -9.66 11.08 -11.41
CA PRO A 88 -10.28 10.08 -12.26
C PRO A 88 -9.19 9.25 -12.95
N VAL A 89 -9.44 7.96 -13.05
CA VAL A 89 -8.73 7.01 -13.87
C VAL A 89 -9.75 6.41 -14.83
N THR A 90 -9.57 6.65 -16.12
CA THR A 90 -10.47 6.11 -17.14
C THR A 90 -9.80 4.96 -17.85
N ILE A 91 -10.42 3.79 -17.80
CA ILE A 91 -10.04 2.61 -18.58
C ILE A 91 -10.88 2.61 -19.85
N HIS A 92 -10.22 2.65 -21.00
CA HIS A 92 -10.85 2.50 -22.29
C HIS A 92 -10.60 1.08 -22.79
N CYS A 93 -11.66 0.34 -23.08
CA CYS A 93 -11.56 -0.91 -23.81
C CYS A 93 -11.23 -0.62 -25.29
N ALA A 94 -11.00 -1.67 -26.09
CA ALA A 94 -10.62 -1.57 -27.51
C ALA A 94 -11.41 -0.51 -28.31
N PRO A 95 -10.87 0.03 -29.43
CA PRO A 95 -11.53 1.10 -30.19
C PRO A 95 -13.00 0.82 -30.47
N GLY A 96 -13.89 1.73 -30.04
CA GLY A 96 -15.35 1.58 -30.13
C GLY A 96 -16.01 0.82 -28.97
N GLY A 97 -15.23 0.39 -27.97
CA GLY A 97 -15.71 -0.26 -26.75
C GLY A 97 -16.07 0.72 -25.62
N GLU A 98 -16.58 0.15 -24.53
CA GLU A 98 -16.97 0.90 -23.34
C GLU A 98 -15.75 1.53 -22.63
N SER A 99 -16.00 2.63 -21.92
CA SER A 99 -15.01 3.27 -21.06
C SER A 99 -15.53 3.35 -19.63
N PHE A 100 -14.68 2.98 -18.69
CA PHE A 100 -15.01 2.92 -17.26
C PHE A 100 -14.16 3.93 -16.51
N THR A 101 -14.77 4.74 -15.65
CA THR A 101 -14.04 5.72 -14.84
C THR A 101 -14.15 5.39 -13.37
N GLU A 102 -13.00 5.22 -12.73
CA GLU A 102 -12.86 5.04 -11.29
C GLU A 102 -12.20 6.28 -10.69
N THR A 103 -12.59 6.65 -9.47
CA THR A 103 -11.96 7.77 -8.76
C THR A 103 -11.03 7.22 -7.69
N VAL A 104 -9.77 7.66 -7.72
CA VAL A 104 -8.75 7.26 -6.76
C VAL A 104 -8.27 8.44 -5.94
N THR A 105 -7.71 8.20 -4.76
CA THR A 105 -7.26 9.23 -3.82
C THR A 105 -5.74 9.24 -3.69
N VAL A 106 -5.13 10.41 -3.92
CA VAL A 106 -3.75 10.69 -3.54
C VAL A 106 -3.76 11.42 -2.20
N ARG A 107 -2.97 10.93 -1.24
CA ARG A 107 -2.74 11.56 0.05
C ARG A 107 -1.43 12.34 0.07
N ASP A 108 -1.31 13.23 1.06
CA ASP A 108 -0.04 13.84 1.40
C ASP A 108 1.04 12.79 1.70
N GLY A 109 2.23 13.03 1.17
CA GLY A 109 3.38 12.15 1.28
C GLY A 109 3.99 11.80 -0.06
N ARG A 110 5.18 11.23 0.01
CA ARG A 110 5.96 10.72 -1.12
C ARG A 110 6.53 9.37 -0.73
N VAL A 111 6.78 8.51 -1.70
CA VAL A 111 7.56 7.29 -1.44
C VAL A 111 8.99 7.71 -1.09
N GLU A 112 9.27 7.85 0.20
CA GLU A 112 10.63 8.08 0.67
C GLU A 112 11.37 6.75 0.63
N GLY A 113 12.39 6.66 -0.24
CA GLY A 113 13.36 5.59 -0.15
C GLY A 113 14.02 5.66 1.21
N VAL A 114 13.66 4.73 2.10
CA VAL A 114 14.28 4.47 3.41
C VAL A 114 14.70 5.74 4.16
N ASN A 115 13.76 6.33 4.89
CA ASN A 115 14.01 7.55 5.65
C ASN A 115 15.21 7.45 6.58
N ALA A 116 16.02 8.51 6.62
CA ALA A 116 17.14 8.69 7.53
C ALA A 116 16.79 8.40 9.00
N ALA A 117 15.50 8.48 9.38
CA ALA A 117 15.01 8.08 10.69
C ALA A 117 15.12 6.56 10.98
N GLN A 118 14.91 5.69 9.99
CA GLN A 118 15.16 4.24 10.13
C GLN A 118 16.67 3.93 10.14
N ALA A 119 17.47 4.66 9.35
CA ALA A 119 18.93 4.54 9.40
C ALA A 119 19.48 4.99 10.77
N ALA A 120 18.97 6.09 11.33
CA ALA A 120 19.33 6.58 12.65
C ALA A 120 18.88 5.63 13.76
N GLY A 121 17.68 5.06 13.69
CA GLY A 121 17.19 4.08 14.66
C GLY A 121 18.03 2.80 14.71
N GLY A 122 18.47 2.30 13.53
CA GLY A 122 19.39 1.16 13.44
C GLY A 122 20.78 1.46 14.02
N LEU A 123 21.30 2.68 13.79
CA LEU A 123 22.58 3.12 14.36
C LEU A 123 22.53 3.26 15.89
N VAL A 124 21.42 3.73 16.45
CA VAL A 124 21.24 3.81 17.92
C VAL A 124 21.24 2.42 18.56
N LEU A 125 20.55 1.44 17.94
CA LEU A 125 20.55 0.06 18.43
C LEU A 125 21.96 -0.58 18.37
N LEU A 126 22.71 -0.33 17.29
CA LEU A 126 24.11 -0.77 17.16
C LEU A 126 25.02 -0.13 18.22
N ALA A 127 24.87 1.16 18.49
CA ALA A 127 25.66 1.87 19.50
C ALA A 127 25.37 1.35 20.92
N LEU A 128 24.11 1.07 21.25
CA LEU A 128 23.72 0.50 22.54
C LEU A 128 24.26 -0.93 22.72
N ALA A 129 24.20 -1.77 21.68
CA ALA A 129 24.76 -3.12 21.71
C ALA A 129 26.29 -3.11 21.88
N ALA A 130 26.99 -2.22 21.17
CA ALA A 130 28.44 -2.05 21.32
C ALA A 130 28.82 -1.53 22.71
N GLY A 131 28.05 -0.58 23.26
CA GLY A 131 28.24 -0.05 24.61
C GLY A 131 28.06 -1.11 25.70
N ALA A 132 27.04 -1.97 25.58
CA ALA A 132 26.80 -3.07 26.51
C ALA A 132 27.93 -4.11 26.48
N ALA A 133 28.39 -4.49 25.28
CA ALA A 133 29.51 -5.42 25.13
C ALA A 133 30.83 -4.88 25.70
N PHE A 134 31.10 -3.58 25.51
CA PHE A 134 32.27 -2.92 26.08
C PHE A 134 32.24 -2.91 27.62
N TRP A 135 31.07 -2.65 28.21
CA TRP A 135 30.91 -2.61 29.66
C TRP A 135 31.07 -4.00 30.30
N LEU A 136 30.51 -5.04 29.68
CA LEU A 136 30.68 -6.43 30.11
C LEU A 136 32.14 -6.90 30.02
N ARG A 137 32.89 -6.44 29.01
CA ARG A 137 34.32 -6.77 28.89
C ARG A 137 35.17 -6.13 29.98
N ARG A 138 34.78 -4.93 30.45
CA ARG A 138 35.50 -4.20 31.51
C ARG A 138 35.31 -4.79 32.90
N THR A 139 34.13 -5.33 33.21
CA THR A 139 33.84 -5.89 34.54
C THR A 139 34.45 -7.28 34.76
N VAL A 140 34.69 -8.04 33.69
CA VAL A 140 35.31 -9.38 33.77
C VAL A 140 36.84 -9.31 33.83
N GLY A 141 37.47 -8.25 33.28
CA GLY A 141 38.94 -8.08 33.31
C GLY A 141 39.51 -7.37 34.54
N GLY A 142 38.67 -6.93 35.50
CA GLY A 142 39.08 -6.10 36.64
C GLY A 142 39.32 -6.84 37.96
N ARG A 143 39.41 -8.17 37.95
CA ARG A 143 39.76 -8.98 39.13
C ARG A 143 40.82 -10.03 38.76
N SER A 144 42.07 -9.62 38.77
CA SER A 144 43.25 -10.38 39.23
C SER A 144 44.44 -9.45 39.27
#